data_AF-A0AAD5L738-F1
#
_entry.id   AF-A0AAD5L738-F1
#
_cell.length_a   1.000
_cell.length_b   1.000
_cell.length_c   1.000
_cell.angle_alpha   90.00
_cell.angle_beta   90.00
_cell.angle_gamma   90.00
#
_symmetry.space_group_name_H-M   'P 1'
#
loop_
_entity.id
_entity.type
_entity.pdbx_description
1 polymer ?
#
loop_
_entity_poly.entity_id
_entity_poly.type
_entity_poly.pdbx_seq_one_letter_code
_entity_poly.pdbx_strand_id
1 'polypeptide(L)'
;MFQIEQHHKQLAEAGPGENVGMSIKGIGKDEKVQVGDVIFNEKEGALTAVKAFTALVFVQEHPGVLKKGYCPVIFSRTARVACRMTAINWKQSKKTAYGPDLP
;
A
#
# COMPACT_ATOMS: atom_id res chain seq x y z
N MET A 1 18.59 -10.15 -7.94
CA MET A 1 18.77 -8.76 -8.41
C MET A 1 20.05 -8.69 -9.22
N PHE A 2 20.05 -8.05 -10.39
CA PHE A 2 21.21 -8.02 -11.28
C PHE A 2 21.84 -6.62 -11.40
N GLN A 3 21.01 -5.58 -11.40
CA GLN A 3 21.48 -4.19 -11.53
C GLN A 3 20.53 -3.24 -10.80
N ILE A 4 21.09 -2.19 -10.19
CA ILE A 4 20.39 -1.04 -9.63
C ILE A 4 20.88 0.20 -10.36
N GLU A 5 19.98 1.09 -10.74
CA GLU A 5 20.29 2.34 -11.43
C GLU A 5 19.54 3.52 -10.82
N GLN A 6 20.21 4.67 -10.69
CA GLN A 6 19.60 5.94 -10.32
C GLN A 6 20.16 7.06 -11.20
N HIS A 7 19.29 7.81 -11.88
CA HIS A 7 19.69 8.92 -12.76
C HIS A 7 20.86 8.59 -13.71
N HIS A 8 20.78 7.48 -14.46
CA HIS A 8 21.81 7.02 -15.40
C HIS A 8 23.14 6.60 -14.77
N LYS A 9 23.17 6.35 -13.46
CA LYS A 9 24.33 5.81 -12.76
C LYS A 9 23.99 4.46 -12.17
N GLN A 10 24.90 3.50 -12.36
CA GLN A 10 24.79 2.20 -11.71
C GLN A 10 25.19 2.35 -10.23
N LEU A 11 24.39 1.75 -9.35
CA LEU A 11 24.64 1.73 -7.91
C LEU A 11 25.00 0.32 -7.45
N ALA A 12 25.86 0.23 -6.44
CA ALA A 12 26.19 -1.03 -5.78
C ALA A 12 25.08 -1.45 -4.79
N GLU A 13 24.45 -0.47 -4.15
CA GLU A 13 23.36 -0.62 -3.19
C GLU A 13 22.43 0.58 -3.25
N ALA A 14 21.23 0.44 -2.69
CA ALA A 14 20.27 1.52 -2.53
C ALA A 14 19.68 1.53 -1.11
N GLY A 15 19.59 2.71 -0.51
CA GLY A 15 19.09 2.93 0.84
C GLY A 15 17.63 3.38 0.91
N PRO A 16 17.03 3.44 2.12
CA PRO A 16 15.68 3.94 2.32
C PRO A 16 15.51 5.38 1.82
N GLY A 17 14.49 5.62 1.00
CA GLY A 17 14.17 6.95 0.45
C GLY A 17 14.71 7.20 -0.96
N GLU A 18 15.56 6.32 -1.48
CA GLU A 18 16.08 6.43 -2.84
C GLU A 18 15.07 5.95 -3.89
N ASN A 19 15.00 6.67 -5.02
CA ASN A 19 14.21 6.26 -6.18
C ASN A 19 15.14 5.61 -7.19
N VAL A 20 15.01 4.30 -7.37
CA VAL A 20 15.90 3.48 -8.20
C VAL A 20 15.13 2.66 -9.22
N GLY A 21 15.74 2.46 -10.38
CA GLY A 21 15.39 1.41 -11.33
C GLY A 21 16.13 0.12 -10.98
N MET A 22 15.48 -1.03 -11.14
CA MET A 22 16.07 -2.33 -10.83
C MET A 22 15.88 -3.30 -11.99
N SER A 23 16.95 -4.02 -12.34
CA SER A 23 16.90 -5.15 -13.25
C SER A 23 16.89 -6.46 -12.46
N ILE A 24 15.84 -7.25 -12.65
CA ILE A 24 15.59 -8.51 -11.94
C ILE A 24 15.51 -9.63 -12.97
N LYS A 25 16.28 -10.69 -12.76
CA LYS A 25 16.22 -11.92 -13.55
C LYS A 25 15.30 -12.92 -12.87
N GLY A 26 14.72 -13.82 -13.66
CA GLY A 26 13.92 -14.94 -13.14
C GLY A 26 12.42 -14.65 -12.99
N ILE A 27 11.94 -13.49 -13.46
CA ILE A 27 10.50 -13.24 -13.57
C ILE A 27 9.99 -13.98 -14.81
N GLY A 28 8.99 -14.85 -14.62
CA GLY A 28 8.41 -15.63 -15.72
C GLY A 28 7.74 -14.74 -16.77
N LYS A 29 7.65 -15.20 -18.03
CA LYS A 29 6.97 -14.42 -19.09
C LYS A 29 5.50 -14.12 -18.77
N ASP A 30 4.85 -15.00 -18.00
CA ASP A 30 3.46 -14.86 -17.59
C ASP A 30 3.32 -14.09 -16.26
N GLU A 31 4.40 -13.93 -15.50
CA GLU A 31 4.44 -13.11 -14.29
C GLU A 31 4.58 -11.64 -14.65
N LYS A 32 3.44 -10.97 -14.74
CA LYS A 32 3.40 -9.53 -15.02
C LYS A 32 3.54 -8.75 -13.72
N VAL A 33 4.68 -8.07 -13.56
CA VAL A 33 4.82 -7.04 -12.52
C VAL A 33 4.00 -5.81 -12.90
N GLN A 34 3.15 -5.36 -11.98
CA GLN A 34 2.22 -4.26 -12.18
C GLN A 34 2.50 -3.10 -11.22
N VAL A 35 1.96 -1.93 -11.56
CA VAL A 35 1.99 -0.77 -10.66
C VAL A 35 1.19 -1.11 -9.40
N GLY A 36 1.85 -1.01 -8.24
CA GLY A 36 1.28 -1.36 -6.94
C GLY A 36 1.84 -2.65 -6.34
N ASP A 37 2.56 -3.45 -7.14
CA ASP A 37 3.28 -4.61 -6.62
C ASP A 37 4.41 -4.15 -5.69
N VAL A 38 4.65 -4.94 -4.65
CA VAL A 38 5.66 -4.66 -3.62
C VAL A 38 6.68 -5.78 -3.63
N ILE A 39 7.94 -5.41 -3.80
CA ILE A 39 9.08 -6.33 -3.69
C ILE A 39 9.50 -6.38 -2.22
N PHE A 40 9.72 -7.58 -1.69
CA PHE A 40 10.21 -7.79 -0.33
C PHE A 40 11.26 -8.91 -0.29
N ASN A 41 12.08 -8.92 0.75
CA ASN A 41 13.02 -10.00 1.01
C ASN A 41 12.33 -11.09 1.81
N GLU A 42 12.17 -12.29 1.24
CA GLU A 42 11.50 -13.42 1.89
C GLU A 42 12.16 -13.84 3.22
N LYS A 43 13.46 -13.60 3.37
CA LYS A 43 14.18 -13.90 4.63
C LYS A 43 13.80 -12.97 5.77
N GLU A 44 13.27 -11.78 5.48
CA GLU A 44 12.89 -10.77 6.47
C GLU A 44 11.43 -10.90 6.90
N GLY A 45 10.69 -11.87 6.36
CA GLY A 45 9.30 -12.15 6.70
C GLY A 45 8.44 -12.39 5.47
N ALA A 46 7.12 -12.49 5.69
CA ALA A 46 6.14 -12.71 4.63
C ALA A 46 5.34 -11.43 4.36
N LEU A 47 5.30 -11.01 3.09
CA LEU A 47 4.34 -10.00 2.63
C LEU A 47 3.20 -10.71 1.90
N THR A 48 2.02 -10.73 2.52
CA THR A 48 0.85 -11.45 1.98
C THR A 48 -0.21 -10.48 1.49
N ALA A 49 -0.73 -10.71 0.28
CA ALA A 49 -1.85 -9.96 -0.25
C ALA A 49 -3.11 -10.19 0.61
N VAL A 50 -3.82 -9.11 0.95
CA VAL A 50 -5.05 -9.17 1.74
C VAL A 50 -6.27 -8.83 0.89
N LYS A 51 -7.38 -9.53 1.14
CA LYS A 51 -8.68 -9.26 0.47
C LYS A 51 -9.50 -8.18 1.19
N ALA A 52 -9.24 -7.96 2.47
CA ALA A 52 -9.94 -7.00 3.31
C ALA A 52 -9.00 -6.48 4.39
N PHE A 53 -9.23 -5.24 4.82
CA PHE A 53 -8.51 -4.61 5.92
C PHE A 53 -9.45 -3.67 6.67
N THR A 54 -9.08 -3.36 7.91
CA THR A 54 -9.73 -2.34 8.74
C THR A 54 -8.81 -1.15 8.84
N ALA A 55 -9.34 0.06 8.69
CA ALA A 55 -8.56 1.29 8.78
C ALA A 55 -9.33 2.37 9.55
N LEU A 56 -8.58 3.22 10.26
CA LEU A 56 -9.11 4.47 10.78
C LEU A 56 -9.21 5.48 9.63
N VAL A 57 -10.42 5.97 9.39
CA VAL A 57 -10.69 6.90 8.29
C VAL A 57 -11.06 8.27 8.85
N PHE A 58 -10.27 9.28 8.51
CA PHE A 58 -10.62 10.68 8.73
C PHE A 58 -11.30 11.21 7.47
N VAL A 59 -12.60 11.51 7.60
CA VAL A 59 -13.38 12.09 6.50
C VAL A 59 -13.11 13.59 6.47
N GLN A 60 -12.65 14.10 5.32
CA GLN A 60 -12.47 15.53 5.06
C GLN A 60 -13.78 16.14 4.54
N GLU A 61 -13.70 17.06 3.58
CA GLU A 61 -14.87 17.59 2.90
C GLU A 61 -15.43 16.57 1.91
N HIS A 62 -16.66 16.12 2.17
CA HIS A 62 -17.36 15.19 1.30
C HIS A 62 -18.84 15.61 1.21
N PRO A 63 -19.41 15.77 0.01
CA PRO A 63 -20.75 16.37 -0.18
C PRO A 63 -21.90 15.46 0.29
N GLY A 64 -21.62 14.18 0.56
CA GLY A 64 -22.61 13.19 0.96
C GLY A 64 -22.26 12.42 2.24
N VAL A 65 -23.14 11.52 2.62
CA VAL A 65 -22.96 10.63 3.77
C VAL A 65 -22.35 9.31 3.32
N LEU A 66 -21.23 8.93 3.93
CA LEU A 66 -20.62 7.61 3.71
C LEU A 66 -21.45 6.53 4.40
N LYS A 67 -21.84 5.50 3.63
CA LYS A 67 -22.64 4.37 4.10
C LYS A 67 -21.99 3.05 3.67
N LYS A 68 -22.30 1.95 4.37
CA LYS A 68 -21.92 0.60 3.94
C LYS A 68 -22.27 0.40 2.46
N GLY A 69 -21.34 -0.15 1.70
CA GLY A 69 -21.45 -0.30 0.24
C GLY A 69 -20.82 0.84 -0.55
N TYR A 70 -20.43 1.95 0.07
CA TYR A 70 -19.63 3.00 -0.60
C TYR A 70 -18.34 2.40 -1.19
N CYS A 71 -18.03 2.73 -2.44
CA CYS A 71 -16.92 2.13 -3.18
C CYS A 71 -15.84 3.18 -3.53
N PRO A 72 -14.98 3.59 -2.59
CA PRO A 72 -13.89 4.50 -2.89
C PRO A 72 -12.77 3.83 -3.70
N VAL A 73 -11.96 4.65 -4.38
CA VAL A 73 -10.62 4.24 -4.82
C VAL A 73 -9.64 4.53 -3.70
N ILE A 74 -8.93 3.50 -3.27
CA ILE A 74 -7.90 3.58 -2.24
C ILE A 74 -6.55 3.70 -2.93
N PHE A 75 -5.83 4.77 -2.58
CA PHE A 75 -4.45 4.98 -2.96
C PHE A 75 -3.58 4.56 -1.78
N SER A 76 -2.71 3.57 -1.99
CA SER A 76 -1.75 3.12 -0.98
C SER A 76 -0.40 2.94 -1.65
N ARG A 77 0.58 3.76 -1.28
CA ARG A 77 1.88 3.83 -1.95
C ARG A 77 1.68 4.09 -3.45
N THR A 78 2.12 3.17 -4.31
CA THR A 78 1.94 3.22 -5.76
C THR A 78 0.67 2.50 -6.24
N ALA A 79 0.00 1.74 -5.36
CA ALA A 79 -1.21 1.01 -5.70
C ALA A 79 -2.44 1.95 -5.73
N ARG A 80 -3.29 1.73 -6.73
CA ARG A 80 -4.66 2.28 -6.77
C ARG A 80 -5.64 1.13 -6.93
N VAL A 81 -6.58 0.99 -6.00
CA VAL A 81 -7.53 -0.13 -6.02
C VAL A 81 -8.91 0.36 -5.63
N ALA A 82 -9.93 0.02 -6.42
CA ALA A 82 -11.31 0.24 -6.02
C ALA A 82 -11.66 -0.74 -4.89
N CYS A 83 -12.08 -0.23 -3.76
CA CYS A 83 -12.47 -1.02 -2.60
C CYS A 83 -13.93 -0.77 -2.26
N ARG A 84 -14.57 -1.73 -1.58
CA ARG A 84 -15.93 -1.58 -1.07
C ARG A 84 -15.89 -1.48 0.45
N MET A 85 -16.52 -0.45 1.00
CA MET A 85 -16.70 -0.32 2.44
C MET A 85 -17.73 -1.34 2.93
N THR A 86 -17.27 -2.40 3.59
CA THR A 86 -18.10 -3.53 4.02
C THR A 86 -18.80 -3.29 5.36
N ALA A 87 -18.18 -2.51 6.26
CA ALA A 87 -18.71 -2.16 7.56
C ALA A 87 -18.16 -0.81 8.05
N ILE A 88 -18.87 -0.18 8.99
CA ILE A 88 -18.38 0.91 9.83
C ILE A 88 -18.41 0.36 11.25
N ASN A 89 -17.25 0.02 11.81
CA ASN A 89 -17.18 -0.71 13.07
C ASN A 89 -17.55 0.18 14.27
N TRP A 90 -16.99 1.39 14.32
CA TRP A 90 -17.35 2.41 15.31
C TRP A 90 -17.04 3.81 14.76
N LYS A 91 -17.53 4.84 15.45
CA LYS A 91 -17.22 6.26 15.16
C LYS A 91 -16.42 6.84 16.32
N GLN A 92 -15.29 7.46 16.02
CA GLN A 92 -14.39 8.05 17.01
C GLN A 92 -14.42 9.58 16.90
N SER A 93 -14.41 10.26 18.05
CA SER A 93 -14.28 11.72 18.11
C SER A 93 -12.81 12.12 18.01
N LYS A 94 -12.52 13.32 17.46
CA LYS A 94 -11.15 13.84 17.29
C LYS A 94 -10.31 13.85 18.57
N LYS A 95 -10.95 13.84 19.76
CA LYS A 95 -10.28 13.89 21.07
C LYS A 95 -9.68 12.56 21.53
N THR A 96 -10.06 11.44 20.92
CA THR A 96 -9.70 10.09 21.43
C THR A 96 -8.69 9.37 20.53
N ALA A 97 -8.15 10.02 19.49
CA ALA A 97 -7.43 9.38 18.39
C ALA A 97 -5.99 8.90 18.68
N TYR A 98 -5.49 9.07 19.90
CA TYR A 98 -4.09 8.78 20.26
C TYR A 98 -3.93 7.82 21.46
N GLY A 99 -4.94 7.03 21.80
CA GLY A 99 -4.84 6.01 22.86
C GLY A 99 -4.32 4.67 22.34
N PRO A 100 -3.53 3.90 23.12
CA PRO A 100 -3.01 2.58 22.74
C PRO A 100 -4.09 1.50 22.61
N ASP A 101 -5.33 1.80 23.00
CA ASP A 101 -6.44 0.86 23.02
C ASP A 101 -7.26 0.95 21.72
N LEU A 102 -6.66 0.47 20.63
CA LEU A 102 -7.43 -0.11 19.53
C LEU A 102 -7.67 -1.60 19.90
N PRO A 103 -8.90 -2.14 19.74
CA PRO A 103 -9.09 -3.58 19.80
C PRO A 103 -8.32 -4.30 18.69
#